data_AF-A0A9N9QAD4-F1
#
_entry.id   AF-A0A9N9QAD4-F1
#
_cell.length_a   1.000
_cell.length_b   1.000
_cell.length_c   1.000
_cell.angle_alpha   90.00
_cell.angle_beta   90.00
_cell.angle_gamma   90.00
#
_symmetry.space_group_name_H-M   'P 1'
#
loop_
_entity.id
_entity.type
_entity.pdbx_description
1 polymer ?
#
loop_
_entity_poly.entity_id
_entity_poly.type
_entity_poly.pdbx_seq_one_letter_code
_entity_poly.pdbx_strand_id
1 'polypeptide(L)'
;MPKKGSKSSIPTESADITPPASLNDGPLPKLVVFDLDYTLWPFWVDTHVTPPLKASTDHDSAKDRFGQDFAFYREVPSILYSLRDRGIKVAAASRTSAPDLGREMLRLLHIPDPDGKKKKAIEYFDHLEIYPGNKITHFNKLQKATGIRFEEMLFFDDETRNRNVETLGVTMYLVRNGVSKAEVNNGIKEWRKRHGHVIETD
;
A
#
# COMPACT_ATOMS: atom_id res chain seq x y z
N MET A 1 -27.05 37.09 -31.90
CA MET A 1 -26.29 35.82 -31.94
C MET A 1 -25.29 35.80 -30.79
N PRO A 2 -25.50 35.05 -29.70
CA PRO A 2 -24.49 34.95 -28.65
C PRO A 2 -23.47 33.85 -29.01
N LYS A 3 -22.18 34.19 -28.90
CA LYS A 3 -21.06 33.28 -29.13
C LYS A 3 -21.05 32.19 -28.03
N LYS A 4 -21.10 30.92 -28.44
CA LYS A 4 -20.88 29.76 -27.56
C LYS A 4 -19.46 29.83 -26.98
N GLY A 5 -19.35 29.94 -25.67
CA GLY A 5 -18.10 29.74 -24.95
C GLY A 5 -17.62 28.30 -25.11
N SER A 6 -16.37 28.15 -25.54
CA SER A 6 -15.67 26.87 -25.59
C SER A 6 -15.51 26.34 -24.17
N LYS A 7 -16.10 25.18 -23.88
CA LYS A 7 -15.79 24.43 -22.64
C LYS A 7 -14.39 23.84 -22.83
N SER A 8 -13.42 24.39 -22.10
CA SER A 8 -12.12 23.75 -21.89
C SER A 8 -12.37 22.44 -21.15
N SER A 9 -12.23 21.31 -21.86
CA SER A 9 -12.16 19.99 -21.26
C SER A 9 -10.77 19.83 -20.64
N ILE A 10 -10.71 19.82 -19.31
CA ILE A 10 -9.51 19.40 -18.59
C ILE A 10 -9.28 17.92 -18.94
N PRO A 11 -8.09 17.51 -19.38
CA PRO A 11 -7.82 16.11 -19.63
C PRO A 11 -7.90 15.35 -18.31
N THR A 12 -8.71 14.29 -18.27
CA THR A 12 -8.67 13.29 -17.21
C THR A 12 -7.26 12.69 -17.23
N GLU A 13 -6.44 13.07 -16.27
CA GLU A 13 -5.07 12.59 -16.14
C GLU A 13 -5.16 11.07 -15.92
N SER A 14 -4.76 10.30 -16.94
CA SER A 14 -4.72 8.84 -16.88
C SER A 14 -3.91 8.43 -15.65
N ALA A 15 -4.45 7.55 -14.82
CA ALA A 15 -3.73 6.98 -13.68
C ALA A 15 -2.34 6.53 -14.16
N ASP A 16 -1.29 7.12 -13.58
CA ASP A 16 0.09 6.81 -13.97
C ASP A 16 0.43 5.37 -13.56
N ILE A 17 0.30 4.47 -14.53
CA ILE A 17 0.58 3.03 -14.41
C ILE A 17 2.08 2.72 -14.33
N THR A 18 2.96 3.72 -14.41
CA THR A 18 4.41 3.48 -14.39
C THR A 18 4.83 2.86 -13.06
N PRO A 19 5.56 1.74 -13.06
CA PRO A 19 5.99 1.12 -11.82
C PRO A 19 7.10 1.91 -11.11
N PRO A 20 7.28 1.73 -9.79
CA PRO A 20 8.49 2.19 -9.10
C PRO A 20 9.77 1.69 -9.79
N ALA A 21 10.69 2.59 -10.12
CA ALA A 21 11.88 2.30 -10.92
C ALA A 21 12.78 1.21 -10.32
N SER A 22 12.94 1.20 -8.99
CA SER A 22 13.75 0.22 -8.25
C SER A 22 13.27 -1.22 -8.40
N LEU A 23 12.05 -1.44 -8.90
CA LEU A 23 11.51 -2.76 -9.14
C LEU A 23 11.98 -3.38 -10.48
N ASN A 24 12.71 -2.64 -11.31
CA ASN A 24 13.15 -3.09 -12.64
C ASN A 24 14.57 -3.66 -12.67
N ASP A 25 15.36 -3.44 -11.63
CA ASP A 25 16.77 -3.83 -11.57
C ASP A 25 17.12 -4.40 -10.20
N GLY A 26 18.23 -5.14 -10.13
CA GLY A 26 18.84 -5.58 -8.87
C GLY A 26 18.00 -6.53 -7.99
N PRO A 27 18.52 -6.88 -6.80
CA PRO A 27 17.81 -7.74 -5.85
C PRO A 27 16.55 -7.08 -5.30
N LEU A 28 15.50 -7.87 -5.07
CA LEU A 28 14.20 -7.42 -4.56
C LEU A 28 13.82 -8.19 -3.29
N PRO A 29 13.10 -7.55 -2.34
CA PRO A 29 12.52 -8.27 -1.21
C PRO A 29 11.50 -9.31 -1.71
N LYS A 30 11.42 -10.45 -1.03
CA LYS A 30 10.45 -11.51 -1.36
C LYS A 30 9.04 -11.21 -0.83
N LEU A 31 8.96 -10.38 0.21
CA LEU A 31 7.72 -9.92 0.82
C LEU A 31 7.78 -8.43 1.08
N VAL A 32 6.80 -7.69 0.58
CA VAL A 32 6.56 -6.31 0.97
C VAL A 32 5.34 -6.25 1.87
N VAL A 33 5.51 -5.65 3.04
CA VAL A 33 4.45 -5.51 4.06
C VAL A 33 4.10 -4.03 4.18
N PHE A 34 2.80 -3.73 4.24
CA PHE A 34 2.30 -2.38 4.48
C PHE A 34 1.52 -2.33 5.80
N ASP A 35 1.69 -1.26 6.58
CA ASP A 35 0.60 -0.80 7.45
C ASP A 35 -0.60 -0.31 6.61
N LEU A 36 -1.73 -0.01 7.24
CA LEU A 36 -2.91 0.50 6.56
C LEU A 36 -3.04 2.01 6.73
N ASP A 37 -3.19 2.47 7.98
CA ASP A 37 -3.58 3.84 8.28
C ASP A 37 -2.37 4.77 8.09
N TYR A 38 -2.56 5.92 7.45
CA TYR A 38 -1.48 6.84 7.03
C TYR A 38 -0.34 6.23 6.19
N THR A 39 -0.50 4.98 5.77
CA THR A 39 0.42 4.27 4.88
C THR A 39 -0.22 4.03 3.52
N LEU A 40 -1.36 3.33 3.45
CA LEU A 40 -2.10 3.12 2.21
C LEU A 40 -3.15 4.20 1.97
N TRP A 41 -3.67 4.83 3.03
CA TRP A 41 -4.67 5.89 2.94
C TRP A 41 -4.47 6.97 4.01
N PRO A 42 -4.95 8.22 3.81
CA PRO A 42 -4.61 9.35 4.68
C PRO A 42 -5.52 9.50 5.92
N PHE A 43 -5.86 8.40 6.59
CA PHE A 43 -6.75 8.42 7.77
C PHE A 43 -6.56 7.17 8.65
N TRP A 44 -6.95 7.27 9.93
CA TRP A 44 -7.25 6.11 10.77
C TRP A 44 -8.65 5.57 10.48
N VAL A 45 -8.74 4.30 10.08
CA VAL A 45 -10.00 3.64 9.74
C VAL A 45 -10.93 3.46 10.95
N ASP A 46 -10.40 3.31 12.16
CA ASP A 46 -11.19 3.14 13.39
C ASP A 46 -11.67 4.45 14.03
N THR A 47 -11.21 5.59 13.50
CA THR A 47 -11.47 6.91 14.08
C THR A 47 -12.26 7.80 13.12
N HIS A 48 -11.84 7.86 11.85
CA HIS A 48 -12.41 8.82 10.90
C HIS A 48 -13.58 8.23 10.10
N VAL A 49 -13.66 6.90 9.96
CA VAL A 49 -14.64 6.25 9.10
C VAL A 49 -15.85 5.81 9.92
N THR A 50 -17.06 6.22 9.52
CA THR A 50 -18.28 5.78 10.18
C THR A 50 -19.15 4.86 9.29
N PRO A 51 -19.18 3.54 9.55
CA PRO A 51 -19.95 2.61 8.73
C PRO A 51 -21.47 2.89 8.75
N PRO A 52 -22.25 2.37 7.76
CA PRO A 52 -21.80 1.52 6.67
C PRO A 52 -21.03 2.27 5.59
N LEU A 53 -20.17 1.54 4.87
CA LEU A 53 -19.45 2.04 3.71
C LEU A 53 -20.17 1.69 2.41
N LYS A 54 -20.03 2.56 1.42
CA LYS A 54 -20.53 2.35 0.06
C LYS A 54 -19.47 2.76 -0.94
N ALA A 55 -19.04 1.83 -1.80
CA ALA A 55 -18.12 2.13 -2.88
C ALA A 55 -18.68 3.20 -3.84
N SER A 56 -17.80 4.04 -4.38
CA SER A 56 -18.09 4.86 -5.55
C SER A 56 -18.40 3.97 -6.76
N THR A 57 -19.05 4.52 -7.79
CA THR A 57 -19.31 3.79 -9.05
C THR A 57 -18.02 3.24 -9.66
N ASP A 58 -16.93 4.00 -9.53
CA ASP A 58 -15.61 3.65 -10.07
C ASP A 58 -14.77 2.78 -9.12
N HIS A 59 -15.23 2.53 -7.89
CA HIS A 59 -14.48 1.80 -6.87
C HIS A 59 -13.09 2.39 -6.55
N ASP A 60 -12.88 3.67 -6.85
CA ASP A 60 -11.68 4.43 -6.49
C ASP A 60 -11.77 5.08 -5.11
N SER A 61 -12.99 5.19 -4.58
CA SER A 61 -13.28 5.66 -3.23
C SER A 61 -14.44 4.89 -2.59
N ALA A 62 -14.63 5.08 -1.29
CA ALA A 62 -15.78 4.64 -0.53
C ALA A 62 -16.33 5.80 0.31
N LYS A 63 -17.66 5.92 0.36
CA LYS A 63 -18.35 6.87 1.21
C LYS A 63 -18.87 6.22 2.46
N ASP A 64 -18.72 6.91 3.58
CA ASP A 64 -19.28 6.48 4.85
C ASP A 64 -20.75 6.93 5.00
N ARG A 65 -21.35 6.70 6.18
CA ARG A 65 -22.75 7.05 6.42
C ARG A 65 -23.05 8.56 6.36
N PHE A 66 -22.03 9.40 6.55
CA PHE A 66 -22.15 10.86 6.50
C PHE A 66 -21.79 11.41 5.10
N GLY A 67 -21.43 10.53 4.17
CA GLY A 67 -21.07 10.90 2.80
C GLY A 67 -19.64 11.40 2.67
N GLN A 68 -18.80 11.24 3.70
CA GLN A 68 -17.37 11.55 3.61
C GLN A 68 -16.68 10.51 2.73
N ASP A 69 -15.78 10.99 1.86
CA ASP A 69 -15.10 10.18 0.86
C ASP A 69 -13.74 9.69 1.38
N PHE A 70 -13.45 8.40 1.17
CA PHE A 70 -12.24 7.73 1.63
C PHE A 70 -11.63 6.93 0.48
N ALA A 71 -10.34 7.17 0.21
CA ALA A 71 -9.60 6.54 -0.89
C ALA A 71 -8.15 6.26 -0.47
N PHE A 72 -7.43 5.49 -1.29
CA PHE A 72 -5.99 5.32 -1.15
C PHE A 72 -5.21 6.61 -1.44
N TYR A 73 -3.95 6.66 -1.00
CA TYR A 73 -2.98 7.56 -1.62
C TYR A 73 -2.87 7.28 -3.13
N ARG A 74 -2.67 8.34 -3.92
CA ARG A 74 -2.75 8.34 -5.40
C ARG A 74 -2.00 7.19 -6.07
N GLU A 75 -0.81 6.86 -5.61
CA GLU A 75 0.07 5.90 -6.29
C GLU A 75 -0.07 4.46 -5.79
N VAL A 76 -0.79 4.23 -4.69
CA VAL A 76 -0.96 2.90 -4.07
C VAL A 76 -1.51 1.85 -5.04
N PRO A 77 -2.54 2.12 -5.87
CA PRO A 77 -3.01 1.13 -6.83
C PRO A 77 -1.90 0.65 -7.77
N SER A 78 -1.12 1.58 -8.35
CA SER A 78 -0.02 1.26 -9.25
C SER A 78 1.11 0.49 -8.55
N ILE A 79 1.39 0.80 -7.28
CA ILE A 79 2.42 0.14 -6.46
C ILE A 79 2.01 -1.31 -6.18
N LEU A 80 0.80 -1.53 -5.69
CA LEU A 80 0.30 -2.86 -5.35
C LEU A 80 0.22 -3.76 -6.59
N TYR A 81 -0.23 -3.22 -7.72
CA TYR A 81 -0.17 -3.92 -9.00
C TYR A 81 1.27 -4.28 -9.38
N SER A 82 2.17 -3.29 -9.35
CA SER A 82 3.58 -3.43 -9.74
C SER A 82 4.34 -4.48 -8.93
N LEU A 83 4.05 -4.61 -7.63
CA LEU A 83 4.67 -5.62 -6.78
C LEU A 83 4.21 -7.03 -7.18
N ARG A 84 2.90 -7.21 -7.37
CA ARG A 84 2.31 -8.49 -7.75
C ARG A 84 2.74 -8.95 -9.14
N ASP A 85 2.80 -8.03 -10.10
CA ASP A 85 3.27 -8.28 -11.47
C ASP A 85 4.71 -8.82 -11.50
N ARG A 86 5.52 -8.45 -10.51
CA ARG A 86 6.91 -8.92 -10.36
C ARG A 86 7.06 -10.16 -9.47
N GLY A 87 5.96 -10.78 -9.10
CA GLY A 87 5.95 -11.97 -8.24
C GLY A 87 6.37 -11.71 -6.80
N ILE A 88 6.40 -10.46 -6.35
CA ILE A 88 6.65 -10.11 -4.95
C ILE A 88 5.37 -10.37 -4.16
N LYS A 89 5.48 -11.13 -3.06
CA LYS A 89 4.35 -11.30 -2.14
C LYS A 89 4.05 -9.99 -1.44
N VAL A 90 2.77 -9.73 -1.20
CA VAL A 90 2.33 -8.52 -0.50
C VAL A 90 1.52 -8.90 0.73
N ALA A 91 1.77 -8.25 1.85
CA ALA A 91 0.98 -8.44 3.06
C ALA A 91 0.59 -7.12 3.72
N ALA A 92 -0.47 -7.16 4.52
CA ALA A 92 -0.83 -6.07 5.43
C ALA A 92 -0.52 -6.48 6.87
N ALA A 93 0.05 -5.57 7.64
CA ALA A 93 0.19 -5.69 9.08
C ALA A 93 -0.35 -4.40 9.72
N SER A 94 -1.54 -4.40 10.31
CA SER A 94 -2.16 -3.20 10.91
C SER A 94 -2.73 -3.45 12.30
N ARG A 95 -2.58 -2.42 13.14
CA ARG A 95 -2.95 -2.43 14.56
C ARG A 95 -4.32 -1.81 14.84
N THR A 96 -5.09 -1.49 13.80
CA THR A 96 -6.42 -0.87 13.93
C THR A 96 -7.32 -1.64 14.90
N SER A 97 -8.12 -0.91 15.67
CA SER A 97 -9.17 -1.50 16.52
C SER A 97 -10.44 -1.84 15.76
N ALA A 98 -10.52 -1.50 14.47
CA ALA A 98 -11.63 -1.83 13.57
C ALA A 98 -11.18 -2.81 12.46
N PRO A 99 -10.78 -4.05 12.79
CA PRO A 99 -10.19 -5.00 11.85
C PRO A 99 -11.12 -5.38 10.69
N ASP A 100 -12.42 -5.48 10.94
CA ASP A 100 -13.41 -5.80 9.90
C ASP A 100 -13.62 -4.63 8.94
N LEU A 101 -13.61 -3.40 9.45
CA LEU A 101 -13.75 -2.18 8.66
C LEU A 101 -12.52 -1.95 7.77
N GLY A 102 -11.31 -2.19 8.28
CA GLY A 102 -10.09 -2.16 7.46
C GLY A 102 -10.13 -3.17 6.32
N ARG A 103 -10.63 -4.40 6.57
CA ARG A 103 -10.84 -5.41 5.52
C ARG A 103 -11.95 -5.01 4.55
N GLU A 104 -13.02 -4.38 5.02
CA GLU A 104 -14.10 -3.87 4.18
C GLU A 104 -13.60 -2.78 3.22
N MET A 105 -12.81 -1.80 3.71
CA MET A 105 -12.18 -0.80 2.85
C MET A 105 -11.36 -1.43 1.72
N LEU A 106 -10.52 -2.44 2.02
CA LEU A 106 -9.75 -3.16 1.00
C LEU A 106 -10.64 -3.96 0.02
N ARG A 107 -11.86 -4.37 0.42
CA ARG A 107 -12.82 -5.04 -0.48
C ARG A 107 -13.55 -4.05 -1.39
N LEU A 108 -13.81 -2.83 -0.91
CA LEU A 108 -14.56 -1.81 -1.64
C LEU A 108 -13.70 -1.08 -2.67
N LEU A 109 -12.45 -0.79 -2.31
CA LEU A 109 -11.50 -0.13 -3.19
C LEU A 109 -10.94 -1.13 -4.20
N HIS A 110 -10.90 -0.74 -5.47
CA HIS A 110 -10.39 -1.57 -6.55
C HIS A 110 -9.12 -0.97 -7.17
N ILE A 111 -8.28 -1.86 -7.68
CA ILE A 111 -7.03 -1.54 -8.36
C ILE A 111 -7.17 -1.95 -9.83
N PRO A 112 -7.02 -1.01 -10.77
CA PRO A 112 -7.00 -1.31 -12.20
C PRO A 112 -5.67 -1.96 -12.59
N ASP A 113 -5.74 -2.95 -13.48
CA ASP A 113 -4.58 -3.40 -14.24
C ASP A 113 -4.31 -2.49 -15.47
N PRO A 114 -3.21 -2.68 -16.23
CA PRO A 114 -2.89 -1.88 -17.41
C PRO A 114 -3.96 -1.92 -18.52
N ASP A 115 -4.79 -2.96 -18.55
CA ASP A 115 -5.92 -3.10 -19.49
C ASP A 115 -7.20 -2.41 -18.97
N GLY A 116 -7.14 -1.79 -17.80
CA GLY A 116 -8.26 -1.09 -17.15
C GLY A 116 -9.22 -2.01 -16.40
N LYS A 117 -8.92 -3.31 -16.28
CA LYS A 117 -9.75 -4.24 -15.53
C LYS A 117 -9.47 -4.08 -14.04
N LYS A 118 -10.54 -3.80 -13.29
CA LYS A 118 -10.49 -3.55 -11.85
C LYS A 118 -10.62 -4.85 -11.05
N LYS A 119 -9.76 -5.04 -10.05
CA LYS A 119 -9.83 -6.11 -9.03
C LYS A 119 -9.87 -5.50 -7.64
N LYS A 120 -10.50 -6.17 -6.67
CA LYS A 120 -10.53 -5.67 -5.29
C LYS A 120 -9.12 -5.55 -4.74
N ALA A 121 -8.83 -4.49 -4.02
CA ALA A 121 -7.50 -4.26 -3.46
C ALA A 121 -7.08 -5.40 -2.51
N ILE A 122 -8.02 -5.96 -1.77
CA ILE A 122 -7.78 -7.11 -0.87
C ILE A 122 -7.18 -8.33 -1.60
N GLU A 123 -7.44 -8.51 -2.90
CA GLU A 123 -6.93 -9.62 -3.70
C GLU A 123 -5.45 -9.45 -4.09
N TYR A 124 -4.87 -8.27 -3.86
CA TYR A 124 -3.43 -8.03 -4.05
C TYR A 124 -2.61 -8.40 -2.81
N PHE A 125 -3.25 -8.72 -1.68
CA PHE A 125 -2.58 -9.13 -0.45
C PHE A 125 -2.63 -10.65 -0.29
N ASP A 126 -1.47 -11.29 -0.21
CA ASP A 126 -1.32 -12.72 0.07
C ASP A 126 -1.67 -13.05 1.53
N HIS A 127 -1.38 -12.13 2.46
CA HIS A 127 -1.61 -12.31 3.89
C HIS A 127 -2.07 -11.00 4.56
N LEU A 128 -2.97 -11.12 5.54
CA LEU A 128 -3.55 -9.98 6.26
C LEU A 128 -3.48 -10.22 7.77
N GLU A 129 -2.53 -9.57 8.43
CA GLU A 129 -2.47 -9.46 9.88
C GLU A 129 -3.09 -8.11 10.28
N ILE A 130 -4.42 -8.06 10.45
CA ILE A 130 -5.14 -6.82 10.81
C ILE A 130 -5.91 -7.05 12.11
N TYR A 131 -5.35 -6.58 13.23
CA TYR A 131 -5.92 -6.62 14.57
C TYR A 131 -5.05 -5.82 15.58
N PRO A 132 -5.59 -5.39 16.73
CA PRO A 132 -4.80 -4.74 17.77
C PRO A 132 -3.66 -5.63 18.30
N GLY A 133 -2.49 -5.05 18.50
CA GLY A 133 -1.33 -5.77 19.04
C GLY A 133 -0.03 -5.03 18.75
N ASN A 134 1.10 -5.73 18.88
CA ASN A 134 2.42 -5.23 18.48
C ASN A 134 2.82 -5.81 17.11
N LYS A 135 3.58 -5.05 16.31
CA LYS A 135 4.01 -5.51 14.98
C LYS A 135 4.92 -6.74 15.01
N ILE A 136 5.65 -6.98 16.11
CA ILE A 136 6.43 -8.21 16.31
C ILE A 136 5.55 -9.47 16.16
N THR A 137 4.37 -9.47 16.76
CA THR A 137 3.43 -10.61 16.67
C THR A 137 2.92 -10.81 15.24
N HIS A 138 2.63 -9.70 14.55
CA HIS A 138 2.18 -9.72 13.16
C HIS A 138 3.25 -10.33 12.26
N PHE A 139 4.49 -9.85 12.37
CA PHE A 139 5.61 -10.34 11.56
C PHE A 139 5.96 -11.79 11.84
N ASN A 140 5.90 -12.26 13.11
CA ASN A 140 6.08 -13.69 13.41
C ASN A 140 5.03 -14.57 12.71
N LYS A 141 3.77 -14.13 12.66
CA LYS A 141 2.72 -14.86 11.92
C LYS A 141 2.91 -14.80 10.42
N LEU A 142 3.32 -13.65 9.87
CA LEU A 142 3.66 -13.52 8.45
C LEU A 142 4.81 -14.45 8.07
N GLN A 143 5.89 -14.49 8.85
CA GLN A 143 7.02 -15.39 8.65
C GLN A 143 6.57 -16.85 8.68
N LYS A 144 5.76 -17.24 9.67
CA LYS A 144 5.23 -18.60 9.78
C LYS A 144 4.35 -18.99 8.59
N ALA A 145 3.49 -18.08 8.13
CA ALA A 145 2.56 -18.35 7.03
C ALA A 145 3.26 -18.37 5.66
N THR A 146 4.29 -17.55 5.48
CA THR A 146 4.97 -17.38 4.19
C THR A 146 6.21 -18.26 4.02
N GLY A 147 6.86 -18.64 5.14
CA GLY A 147 8.19 -19.24 5.15
C GLY A 147 9.32 -18.28 4.73
N ILE A 148 9.03 -17.00 4.51
CA ILE A 148 10.01 -16.00 4.07
C ILE A 148 10.80 -15.51 5.29
N ARG A 149 12.13 -15.51 5.18
CA ARG A 149 13.00 -15.00 6.26
C ARG A 149 12.78 -13.51 6.47
N PHE A 150 12.97 -13.02 7.69
CA PHE A 150 12.74 -11.61 8.03
C PHE A 150 13.61 -10.65 7.21
N GLU A 151 14.85 -11.04 6.92
CA GLU A 151 15.81 -10.29 6.10
C GLU A 151 15.31 -10.10 4.65
N GLU A 152 14.43 -10.98 4.17
CA GLU A 152 13.85 -10.88 2.83
C GLU A 152 12.55 -10.05 2.81
N MET A 153 12.21 -9.40 3.93
CA MET A 153 11.01 -8.57 4.09
C MET A 153 11.36 -7.08 4.11
N LEU A 154 10.53 -6.28 3.43
CA LEU A 154 10.53 -4.82 3.50
C LEU A 154 9.18 -4.35 4.02
N PHE A 155 9.21 -3.48 5.04
CA PHE A 155 8.02 -3.01 5.72
C PHE A 155 7.87 -1.50 5.64
N PHE A 156 6.71 -1.03 5.18
CA PHE A 156 6.34 0.39 5.15
C PHE A 156 5.30 0.69 6.24
N ASP A 157 5.59 1.68 7.08
CA ASP A 157 4.74 2.10 8.19
C ASP A 157 5.04 3.56 8.54
N ASP A 158 4.05 4.33 8.97
CA ASP A 158 4.19 5.75 9.31
C ASP A 158 4.63 5.97 10.77
N GLU A 159 4.60 4.94 11.60
CA GLU A 159 4.78 5.07 13.03
C GLU A 159 6.16 4.57 13.49
N THR A 160 6.99 5.51 13.96
CA THR A 160 8.39 5.23 14.34
C THR A 160 8.52 4.12 15.40
N ARG A 161 7.53 3.96 16.29
CA ARG A 161 7.55 2.89 17.31
C ARG A 161 7.51 1.47 16.71
N ASN A 162 6.96 1.33 15.50
CA ASN A 162 6.85 0.05 14.80
C ASN A 162 8.19 -0.38 14.17
N ARG A 163 9.22 0.48 14.21
CA ARG A 163 10.62 0.15 13.88
C ARG A 163 11.18 -0.99 14.73
N ASN A 164 10.57 -1.32 15.86
CA ASN A 164 10.98 -2.46 16.67
C ASN A 164 11.03 -3.80 15.90
N VAL A 165 10.29 -3.95 14.80
CA VAL A 165 10.38 -5.14 13.93
C VAL A 165 11.76 -5.37 13.32
N GLU A 166 12.61 -4.34 13.27
CA GLU A 166 13.99 -4.48 12.79
C GLU A 166 14.85 -5.38 13.68
N THR A 167 14.43 -5.62 14.94
CA THR A 167 15.05 -6.61 15.84
C THR A 167 14.88 -8.05 15.35
N LEU A 168 13.91 -8.31 14.46
CA LEU A 168 13.70 -9.60 13.83
C LEU A 168 14.56 -9.79 12.56
N GLY A 169 15.17 -8.72 12.03
CA GLY A 169 15.88 -8.72 10.75
C GLY A 169 15.14 -8.04 9.59
N VAL A 170 13.88 -7.64 9.79
CA VAL A 170 13.09 -6.89 8.79
C VAL A 170 13.73 -5.53 8.50
N THR A 171 13.73 -5.08 7.25
CA THR A 171 14.00 -3.66 6.93
C THR A 171 12.72 -2.85 7.06
N MET A 172 12.68 -1.90 7.98
CA MET A 172 11.55 -0.98 8.12
C MET A 172 11.87 0.38 7.49
N TYR A 173 11.00 0.82 6.59
CA TYR A 173 11.03 2.13 5.97
C TYR A 173 9.89 3.00 6.51
N LEU A 174 10.25 4.12 7.13
CA LEU A 174 9.32 5.05 7.74
C LEU A 174 8.77 5.98 6.66
N VAL A 175 7.47 5.87 6.36
CA VAL A 175 6.77 6.79 5.45
C VAL A 175 6.21 7.98 6.23
N ARG A 176 6.26 9.19 5.67
CA ARG A 176 5.74 10.38 6.39
C ARG A 176 4.37 10.85 5.90
N ASN A 177 4.07 10.64 4.62
CA ASN A 177 2.89 11.18 3.96
C ASN A 177 2.20 10.11 3.10
N GLY A 178 2.15 8.88 3.61
CA GLY A 178 1.74 7.72 2.83
C GLY A 178 2.82 7.18 1.91
N VAL A 179 2.59 5.96 1.44
CA VAL A 179 3.48 5.35 0.45
C VAL A 179 3.28 5.98 -0.93
N SER A 180 4.41 6.30 -1.56
CA SER A 180 4.52 6.75 -2.95
C SER A 180 5.52 5.87 -3.69
N LYS A 181 5.63 5.98 -5.02
CA LYS A 181 6.65 5.27 -5.80
C LYS A 181 8.06 5.68 -5.34
N ALA A 182 8.24 6.94 -4.94
CA ALA A 182 9.50 7.43 -4.37
C ALA A 182 9.82 6.74 -3.04
N GLU A 183 8.83 6.59 -2.15
CA GLU A 183 9.01 5.87 -0.89
C GLU A 183 9.36 4.40 -1.15
N VAL A 184 8.70 3.73 -2.12
CA VAL A 184 9.02 2.35 -2.51
C VAL A 184 10.46 2.25 -3.02
N ASN A 185 10.90 3.18 -3.87
CA ASN A 185 12.27 3.23 -4.36
C ASN A 185 13.29 3.38 -3.23
N ASN A 186 13.02 4.28 -2.29
CA ASN A 186 13.89 4.50 -1.15
C ASN A 186 13.90 3.29 -0.20
N GLY A 187 12.74 2.67 0.05
CA GLY A 187 12.64 1.47 0.88
C GLY A 187 13.41 0.29 0.29
N ILE A 188 13.34 0.07 -1.02
CA ILE A 188 14.11 -0.98 -1.71
C ILE A 188 15.60 -0.66 -1.67
N LYS A 189 15.99 0.61 -1.85
CA LYS A 189 17.38 1.03 -1.74
C LYS A 189 17.96 0.78 -0.35
N GLU A 190 17.23 1.12 0.71
CA GLU A 190 17.65 0.86 2.10
C GLU A 190 17.69 -0.65 2.39
N TRP A 191 16.72 -1.42 1.89
CA TRP A 191 16.74 -2.88 1.99
C TRP A 191 17.97 -3.47 1.31
N ARG A 192 18.29 -3.05 0.07
CA ARG A 192 19.49 -3.48 -0.65
C ARG A 192 20.77 -3.18 0.12
N LYS A 193 20.90 -1.94 0.60
CA LYS A 193 22.05 -1.48 1.38
C LYS A 193 22.28 -2.33 2.63
N ARG A 194 21.22 -2.68 3.36
CA ARG A 194 21.29 -3.52 4.56
C ARG A 194 21.73 -4.96 4.29
N HIS A 195 21.51 -5.45 3.07
CA HIS A 195 21.82 -6.82 2.66
C HIS A 195 23.06 -6.94 1.76
N GLY A 196 23.89 -5.89 1.71
CA GLY A 196 25.14 -5.90 0.92
C GLY A 196 24.92 -5.88 -0.59
N HIS A 197 23.72 -5.57 -1.04
CA HIS A 197 23.38 -5.40 -2.45
C HIS A 197 23.65 -3.95 -2.88
N VAL A 198 24.89 -3.48 -2.74
CA VAL A 198 25.26 -2.15 -3.23
C VAL A 198 25.22 -2.21 -4.76
N ILE A 199 24.25 -1.51 -5.35
CA ILE A 199 24.31 -1.20 -6.77
C ILE A 199 25.22 0.04 -6.86
N GLU A 200 26.45 -0.16 -7.31
CA GLU A 200 27.31 0.96 -7.71
C GLU A 200 26.59 1.70 -8.83
N THR A 201 26.13 2.91 -8.54
CA THR A 201 25.73 3.86 -9.59
C THR A 201 26.99 4.64 -9.95
N ASP A 202 27.47 4.43 -11.17
CA ASP A 202 28.45 5.31 -11.83
C ASP A 202 27.96 6.77 -11.89
#